data_AF-A0A3Q0IQ28-F1
#
_entry.id   AF-A0A3Q0IQ28-F1
#
_cell.length_a   1.000
_cell.length_b   1.000
_cell.length_c   1.000
_cell.angle_alpha   90.00
_cell.angle_beta   90.00
_cell.angle_gamma   90.00
#
_symmetry.space_group_name_H-M   'P 1'
#
loop_
_entity.id
_entity.type
_entity.pdbx_description
1 polymer ?
#
loop_
_entity_poly.entity_id
_entity_poly.type
_entity_poly.pdbx_seq_one_letter_code
_entity_poly.pdbx_strand_id
1 'polypeptide(L)'
;MTEDLIYEHFISVADNSPIPVIIYNNTFVTNIDISVDTLVKLAHHENIRGVKDTDNIKLANMANQTKDLNFSVFAGSAGYLLSGLLVGCAGGINALSAVLGGPICELYDLAKAGKWEEAMKLQHRLVKPDVTVRNVLLMKEMGVPGVRAAMELYGYYGGRSRRPLPAALKPGGAEKIKQVLTEAGFLVPGVRAAMELYGYYGGRSRRPLPAALKPGGAEKIKQVLTEAGFL
;
A
#
# COMPACT_ATOMS: atom_id res chain seq x y z
N MET A 1 -0.70 12.45 25.71
CA MET A 1 -0.94 11.01 25.92
C MET A 1 0.41 10.41 26.33
N THR A 2 0.48 9.67 27.42
CA THR A 2 1.74 9.06 27.90
C THR A 2 1.90 7.66 27.34
N GLU A 3 3.13 7.15 27.32
CA GLU A 3 3.44 5.76 26.90
C GLU A 3 2.69 4.73 27.75
N ASP A 4 2.57 4.94 29.08
CA ASP A 4 1.82 4.05 29.96
C ASP A 4 0.33 3.99 29.57
N LEU A 5 -0.30 5.12 29.26
CA LEU A 5 -1.70 5.14 28.83
C LEU A 5 -1.91 4.47 27.46
N ILE A 6 -0.93 4.57 26.57
CA ILE A 6 -0.95 3.86 25.28
C ILE A 6 -0.83 2.36 25.50
N TYR A 7 0.09 1.94 26.36
CA TYR A 7 0.28 0.54 26.72
C TYR A 7 -1.02 -0.05 27.31
N GLU A 8 -1.58 0.57 28.35
CA GLU A 8 -2.82 0.12 28.99
C GLU A 8 -4.00 0.07 28.01
N HIS A 9 -4.08 1.01 27.08
CA HIS A 9 -5.09 0.98 26.03
C HIS A 9 -4.99 -0.28 25.17
N PHE A 10 -3.79 -0.61 24.68
CA PHE A 10 -3.61 -1.78 23.83
C PHE A 10 -3.77 -3.10 24.59
N ILE A 11 -3.33 -3.17 25.86
CA ILE A 11 -3.59 -4.33 26.73
C ILE A 11 -5.09 -4.54 26.90
N SER A 12 -5.84 -3.50 27.28
CA SER A 12 -7.29 -3.60 27.47
C SER A 12 -8.01 -4.07 26.19
N VAL A 13 -7.61 -3.57 25.02
CA VAL A 13 -8.16 -4.02 23.73
C VAL A 13 -7.79 -5.48 23.45
N ALA A 14 -6.54 -5.87 23.67
CA ALA A 14 -6.05 -7.20 23.37
C ALA A 14 -6.65 -8.28 24.30
N ASP A 15 -6.84 -7.98 25.58
CA ASP A 15 -7.49 -8.86 26.57
C ASP A 15 -8.94 -9.16 26.22
N ASN A 16 -9.64 -8.20 25.62
CA ASN A 16 -11.07 -8.29 25.32
C ASN A 16 -11.38 -8.58 23.85
N SER A 17 -10.35 -8.68 22.99
CA SER A 17 -10.55 -8.94 21.57
C SER A 17 -10.67 -10.44 21.30
N PRO A 18 -11.74 -10.91 20.62
CA PRO A 18 -11.86 -12.31 20.23
C PRO A 18 -10.95 -12.70 19.05
N ILE A 19 -10.21 -11.74 18.50
CA ILE A 19 -9.30 -11.91 17.37
C ILE A 19 -7.94 -11.24 17.62
N PRO A 20 -6.87 -11.68 16.95
CA PRO A 20 -5.56 -11.06 17.05
C PRO A 20 -5.55 -9.57 16.69
N VAL A 21 -4.78 -8.80 17.45
CA VAL A 21 -4.61 -7.35 17.28
C VAL A 21 -3.30 -7.06 16.57
N ILE A 22 -3.34 -6.14 15.60
CA ILE A 22 -2.15 -5.51 15.01
C ILE A 22 -2.18 -4.05 15.41
N ILE A 23 -1.10 -3.58 16.05
CA ILE A 23 -0.93 -2.18 16.43
C ILE A 23 -0.72 -1.35 15.17
N TYR A 24 -1.31 -0.15 15.11
CA TYR A 24 -1.08 0.78 14.01
C TYR A 24 -0.42 2.06 14.51
N ASN A 25 0.89 2.18 14.27
CA ASN A 25 1.66 3.38 14.58
C ASN A 25 1.78 4.27 13.32
N ASN A 26 1.10 5.42 13.34
CA ASN A 26 1.13 6.38 12.24
C ASN A 26 1.09 7.83 12.74
N THR A 27 2.28 8.33 13.06
CA THR A 27 2.55 9.69 13.51
C THR A 27 2.03 10.77 12.57
N PHE A 28 2.00 10.52 11.26
CA PHE A 28 1.49 11.49 10.28
C PHE A 28 0.00 11.80 10.46
N VAL A 29 -0.77 10.92 11.11
CA VAL A 29 -2.22 11.08 11.31
C VAL A 29 -2.55 11.37 12.76
N THR A 30 -1.88 10.70 13.69
CA THR A 30 -2.19 10.80 15.13
C THR A 30 -1.43 11.91 15.83
N ASN A 31 -0.31 12.38 15.26
CA ASN A 31 0.70 13.20 15.94
C ASN A 31 1.20 12.59 17.26
N ILE A 32 1.02 11.28 17.43
CA ILE A 32 1.45 10.49 18.57
C ILE A 32 2.27 9.35 18.02
N ASP A 33 3.50 9.25 18.51
CA ASP A 33 4.43 8.19 18.17
C ASP A 33 4.51 7.22 19.34
N ILE A 34 4.43 5.92 19.06
CA ILE A 34 4.61 4.88 20.07
C ILE A 34 6.09 4.47 20.07
N SER A 35 6.78 4.59 21.20
CA SER A 35 8.18 4.18 21.30
C SER A 35 8.39 2.69 20.96
N VAL A 36 9.61 2.35 20.51
CA VAL A 36 9.99 0.95 20.28
C VAL A 36 9.88 0.14 21.57
N ASP A 37 10.29 0.70 22.71
CA ASP A 37 10.24 0.03 24.00
C ASP A 37 8.80 -0.37 24.38
N THR A 38 7.82 0.52 24.18
CA THR A 38 6.41 0.21 24.40
C THR A 38 5.89 -0.82 23.42
N LEU A 39 6.25 -0.73 22.13
CA LEU A 39 5.85 -1.70 21.13
C LEU A 39 6.42 -3.10 21.41
N VAL A 40 7.67 -3.20 21.88
CA VAL A 40 8.30 -4.47 22.27
C VAL A 40 7.63 -5.05 23.51
N LYS A 41 7.30 -4.24 24.52
CA LYS A 41 6.51 -4.69 25.67
C LYS A 41 5.17 -5.28 25.23
N LEU A 42 4.45 -4.58 24.34
CA LEU A 42 3.18 -5.06 23.78
C LEU A 42 3.33 -6.32 22.93
N ALA A 43 4.47 -6.51 22.26
CA ALA A 43 4.72 -7.69 21.43
C ALA A 43 4.79 -9.02 22.21
N HIS A 44 4.95 -8.97 23.54
CA HIS A 44 4.90 -10.14 24.41
C HIS A 44 3.47 -10.62 24.71
N HIS A 45 2.45 -9.82 24.43
CA HIS A 45 1.07 -10.18 24.68
C HIS A 45 0.58 -11.22 23.66
N GLU A 46 0.00 -12.34 24.12
CA GLU A 46 -0.38 -13.48 23.26
C GLU A 46 -1.37 -13.14 22.15
N ASN A 47 -2.20 -12.10 22.34
CA ASN A 47 -3.19 -11.65 21.37
C ASN A 47 -2.73 -10.45 20.52
N ILE A 48 -1.54 -9.89 20.76
CA ILE A 48 -0.97 -8.82 19.92
C ILE A 48 0.04 -9.46 18.98
N ARG A 49 -0.28 -9.52 17.68
CA ARG A 49 0.47 -10.30 16.68
C ARG A 49 1.23 -9.47 15.67
N GLY A 50 1.25 -8.16 15.83
CA GLY A 50 2.13 -7.35 15.01
C GLY A 50 1.95 -5.86 15.18
N VAL A 51 2.75 -5.13 14.39
CA VAL A 51 2.65 -3.69 14.23
C VAL A 51 2.75 -3.32 12.76
N LYS A 52 1.91 -2.38 12.33
CA LYS A 52 2.13 -1.59 11.14
C LYS A 52 2.75 -0.26 11.56
N ASP A 53 3.98 0.02 11.14
CA ASP A 53 4.67 1.27 11.45
C ASP A 53 4.97 2.07 10.17
N THR A 54 4.83 3.40 10.26
CA THR A 54 5.08 4.31 9.14
C THR A 54 6.48 4.94 9.19
N ASP A 55 7.28 4.64 10.22
CA ASP A 55 8.68 5.02 10.37
C ASP A 55 9.64 3.90 9.96
N ASN A 56 10.40 4.12 8.88
CA ASN A 56 11.35 3.16 8.33
C ASN A 56 12.51 2.83 9.30
N ILE A 57 12.92 3.75 10.16
CA ILE A 57 14.02 3.51 11.11
C ILE A 57 13.57 2.52 12.20
N LYS A 58 12.33 2.66 12.68
CA LYS A 58 11.77 1.77 13.70
C LYS A 58 11.59 0.34 13.20
N LEU A 59 11.31 0.14 11.91
CA LEU A 59 11.10 -1.19 11.34
C LEU A 59 12.28 -2.13 11.62
N ALA A 60 13.52 -1.67 11.41
CA ALA A 60 14.71 -2.48 11.66
C ALA A 60 14.88 -2.83 13.15
N ASN A 61 14.64 -1.85 14.03
CA ASN A 61 14.74 -2.05 15.47
C ASN A 61 13.68 -3.04 15.99
N MET A 62 12.43 -2.83 15.58
CA MET A 62 11.32 -3.73 15.91
C MET A 62 11.53 -5.14 15.39
N ALA A 63 11.92 -5.29 14.11
CA ALA A 63 12.16 -6.60 13.51
C ALA A 63 13.25 -7.36 14.27
N ASN A 64 14.33 -6.69 14.69
CA ASN A 64 15.38 -7.32 15.47
C ASN A 64 14.94 -7.68 16.90
N GLN A 65 14.26 -6.77 17.61
CA GLN A 65 13.85 -7.01 19.01
C GLN A 65 12.70 -8.00 19.17
N THR A 66 11.91 -8.21 18.11
CA THR A 66 10.74 -9.12 18.14
C THR A 66 10.92 -10.40 17.32
N LYS A 67 12.12 -10.65 16.77
CA LYS A 67 12.41 -11.78 15.86
C LYS A 67 12.09 -13.16 16.43
N ASP A 68 12.22 -13.32 17.75
CA ASP A 68 12.00 -14.59 18.47
C ASP A 68 10.59 -14.66 19.10
N LEU A 69 9.75 -13.65 18.85
CA LEU A 69 8.38 -13.58 19.32
C LEU A 69 7.40 -13.95 18.19
N ASN A 70 6.17 -14.31 18.56
CA ASN A 70 5.09 -14.51 17.61
C ASN A 70 4.48 -13.18 17.17
N PHE A 71 5.30 -12.32 16.57
CA PHE A 71 4.99 -10.92 16.29
C PHE A 71 5.52 -10.50 14.92
N SER A 72 4.66 -9.90 14.09
CA SER A 72 5.01 -9.48 12.73
C SER A 72 5.11 -7.96 12.59
N VAL A 73 6.22 -7.49 12.02
CA VAL A 73 6.42 -6.06 11.70
C VAL A 73 6.07 -5.81 10.23
N PHE A 74 5.20 -4.82 9.97
CA PHE A 74 4.74 -4.45 8.64
C PHE A 74 5.13 -3.01 8.29
N ALA A 75 5.72 -2.83 7.11
CA ALA A 75 6.00 -1.52 6.55
C ALA A 75 4.71 -0.77 6.17
N GLY A 76 4.55 0.46 6.63
CA GLY A 76 3.37 1.29 6.36
C GLY A 76 3.32 1.93 4.97
N SER A 77 4.44 1.92 4.22
CA SER A 77 4.59 2.56 2.91
C SER A 77 5.22 1.60 1.90
N ALA A 78 4.82 1.70 0.62
CA ALA A 78 5.48 0.93 -0.43
C ALA A 78 6.86 1.50 -0.78
N GLY A 79 7.10 2.79 -0.53
CA GLY A 79 8.35 3.50 -0.86
C GLY A 79 9.59 3.01 -0.11
N TYR A 80 9.41 2.22 0.95
CA TYR A 80 10.49 1.58 1.70
C TYR A 80 10.19 0.10 2.01
N LEU A 81 9.32 -0.55 1.20
CA LEU A 81 8.96 -1.95 1.44
C LEU A 81 10.17 -2.88 1.32
N LEU A 82 11.01 -2.70 0.31
CA LEU A 82 12.20 -3.53 0.11
C LEU A 82 13.18 -3.46 1.28
N SER A 83 13.44 -2.25 1.81
CA SER A 83 14.32 -2.11 2.99
C SER A 83 13.71 -2.76 4.22
N GLY A 84 12.39 -2.64 4.42
CA GLY A 84 11.68 -3.35 5.48
C GLY A 84 11.82 -4.87 5.37
N LEU A 85 11.59 -5.42 4.17
CA LEU A 85 11.74 -6.86 3.91
C LEU A 85 13.16 -7.34 4.15
N LEU A 86 14.16 -6.56 3.74
CA LEU A 86 15.57 -6.88 3.92
C LEU A 86 15.96 -7.00 5.41
N VAL A 87 15.39 -6.17 6.28
CA VAL A 87 15.68 -6.17 7.72
C VAL A 87 14.78 -7.13 8.53
N GLY A 88 13.94 -7.92 7.85
CA GLY A 88 13.12 -8.96 8.50
C GLY A 88 11.66 -8.59 8.75
N CYS A 89 11.14 -7.50 8.18
CA CYS A 89 9.69 -7.25 8.21
C CYS A 89 8.93 -8.36 7.48
N ALA A 90 7.72 -8.66 7.97
CA ALA A 90 6.86 -9.70 7.43
C ALA A 90 6.21 -9.31 6.08
N GLY A 91 6.10 -8.01 5.79
CA GLY A 91 5.43 -7.49 4.60
C GLY A 91 5.15 -5.99 4.69
N GLY A 92 4.16 -5.53 3.93
CA GLY A 92 3.71 -4.14 3.96
C GLY A 92 2.20 -3.99 3.92
N ILE A 93 1.68 -3.03 4.69
CA ILE A 93 0.27 -2.61 4.67
C ILE A 93 0.25 -1.15 4.22
N ASN A 94 0.25 -0.93 2.91
CA ASN A 94 0.39 0.39 2.31
C ASN A 94 -0.77 0.74 1.37
N ALA A 95 -0.99 2.03 1.13
CA ALA A 95 -2.11 2.49 0.31
C ALA A 95 -1.92 2.21 -1.19
N LEU A 96 -0.66 2.17 -1.66
CA LEU A 96 -0.36 1.93 -3.07
C LEU A 96 -0.82 0.54 -3.53
N SER A 97 -0.86 -0.45 -2.62
CA SER A 97 -1.37 -1.79 -2.90
C SER A 97 -2.83 -1.84 -3.39
N ALA A 98 -3.65 -0.82 -3.08
CA ALA A 98 -5.01 -0.70 -3.60
C ALA A 98 -5.07 -0.47 -5.13
N VAL A 99 -3.96 -0.05 -5.71
CA VAL A 99 -3.83 0.29 -7.14
C VAL A 99 -2.82 -0.63 -7.81
N LEU A 100 -1.65 -0.81 -7.19
CA LEU A 100 -0.52 -1.58 -7.70
C LEU A 100 -0.30 -2.87 -6.89
N GLY A 101 -1.37 -3.58 -6.56
CA GLY A 101 -1.29 -4.84 -5.80
C GLY A 101 -0.33 -5.86 -6.43
N GLY A 102 -0.44 -6.08 -7.75
CA GLY A 102 0.45 -6.99 -8.49
C GLY A 102 1.93 -6.64 -8.35
N PRO A 103 2.38 -5.43 -8.72
CA PRO A 103 3.76 -4.98 -8.53
C PRO A 103 4.25 -5.05 -7.07
N ILE A 104 3.40 -4.80 -6.09
CA ILE A 104 3.78 -4.91 -4.67
C ILE A 104 4.02 -6.37 -4.26
N CYS A 105 3.17 -7.30 -4.71
CA CYS A 105 3.39 -8.74 -4.53
C CYS A 105 4.65 -9.21 -5.26
N GLU A 106 4.89 -8.75 -6.48
CA GLU A 106 6.11 -9.07 -7.23
C GLU A 106 7.37 -8.61 -6.47
N LEU A 107 7.35 -7.40 -5.89
CA LEU A 107 8.46 -6.91 -5.07
C LEU A 107 8.71 -7.83 -3.85
N TYR A 108 7.63 -8.28 -3.21
CA TYR A 108 7.72 -9.23 -2.10
C TYR A 108 8.34 -10.55 -2.53
N ASP A 109 7.87 -11.13 -3.64
CA ASP A 109 8.33 -12.42 -4.16
C ASP A 109 9.81 -12.34 -4.58
N LEU A 110 10.22 -11.26 -5.26
CA LEU A 110 11.61 -11.03 -5.64
C LEU A 110 12.52 -10.92 -4.41
N ALA A 111 12.09 -10.18 -3.38
CA ALA A 111 12.84 -10.05 -2.13
C ALA A 111 12.97 -11.41 -1.40
N LYS A 112 11.88 -12.19 -1.33
CA LYS A 112 11.92 -13.53 -0.72
C LYS A 112 12.78 -14.52 -1.50
N ALA A 113 12.87 -14.37 -2.81
CA ALA A 113 13.75 -15.16 -3.67
C ALA A 113 15.22 -14.69 -3.68
N GLY A 114 15.56 -13.61 -2.96
CA GLY A 114 16.91 -13.04 -2.95
C GLY A 114 17.32 -12.35 -4.25
N LYS A 115 16.36 -12.01 -5.12
CA LYS A 115 16.58 -11.33 -6.40
C LYS A 115 16.70 -9.82 -6.22
N TRP A 116 17.78 -9.41 -5.55
CA TRP A 116 17.94 -8.04 -5.04
C TRP A 116 18.03 -6.98 -6.14
N GLU A 117 18.65 -7.30 -7.28
CA GLU A 117 18.79 -6.33 -8.37
C GLU A 117 17.44 -6.01 -9.01
N GLU A 118 16.63 -7.03 -9.30
CA GLU A 118 15.29 -6.89 -9.85
C GLU A 118 14.35 -6.24 -8.84
N ALA A 119 14.42 -6.66 -7.57
CA ALA A 119 13.65 -6.06 -6.49
C ALA A 119 13.97 -4.56 -6.36
N MET A 120 15.25 -4.17 -6.45
CA MET A 120 15.66 -2.77 -6.36
C MET A 120 15.15 -1.95 -7.56
N LYS A 121 15.25 -2.49 -8.78
CA LYS A 121 14.67 -1.85 -9.98
C LYS A 121 13.16 -1.61 -9.81
N LEU A 122 12.44 -2.59 -9.28
CA LEU A 122 11.00 -2.46 -9.03
C LEU A 122 10.69 -1.48 -7.89
N GLN A 123 11.43 -1.54 -6.78
CA GLN A 123 11.32 -0.60 -5.66
C GLN A 123 11.49 0.84 -6.15
N HIS A 124 12.52 1.14 -6.95
CA HIS A 124 12.75 2.48 -7.50
C HIS A 124 11.55 3.01 -8.29
N ARG A 125 10.95 2.15 -9.14
CA ARG A 125 9.74 2.50 -9.88
C ARG A 125 8.55 2.77 -8.96
N LEU A 126 8.45 2.07 -7.84
CA LEU A 126 7.37 2.23 -6.85
C LEU A 126 7.53 3.47 -5.96
N VAL A 127 8.75 3.99 -5.75
CA VAL A 127 8.98 5.15 -4.86
C VAL A 127 8.20 6.37 -5.33
N LYS A 128 8.32 6.79 -6.60
CA LYS A 128 7.67 8.02 -7.06
C LYS A 128 6.13 7.92 -7.03
N PRO A 129 5.49 6.82 -7.47
CA PRO A 129 4.07 6.59 -7.25
C PRO A 129 3.70 6.51 -5.78
N ASP A 130 4.44 5.81 -4.92
CA ASP A 130 4.14 5.75 -3.49
C ASP A 130 4.25 7.13 -2.85
N VAL A 131 5.34 7.85 -3.06
CA VAL A 131 5.54 9.22 -2.56
C VAL A 131 4.53 10.17 -3.16
N THR A 132 4.13 10.02 -4.43
CA THR A 132 3.09 10.86 -5.01
C THR A 132 1.76 10.54 -4.38
N VAL A 133 1.32 9.28 -4.42
CA VAL A 133 0.08 8.78 -3.80
C VAL A 133 0.08 9.10 -2.31
N ARG A 134 1.23 9.05 -1.62
CA ARG A 134 1.45 9.34 -0.20
C ARG A 134 1.51 10.83 0.09
N ASN A 135 2.20 11.68 -0.67
CA ASN A 135 2.19 13.14 -0.50
C ASN A 135 0.84 13.73 -0.93
N VAL A 136 0.13 13.03 -1.81
CA VAL A 136 -1.29 13.19 -2.11
C VAL A 136 -2.10 12.75 -0.89
N LEU A 137 -1.91 11.54 -0.33
CA LEU A 137 -2.65 10.93 0.79
C LEU A 137 -2.42 11.59 2.15
N LEU A 138 -1.20 12.05 2.43
CA LEU A 138 -0.76 12.65 3.67
C LEU A 138 -1.01 14.15 3.57
N MET A 139 -2.28 14.50 3.83
CA MET A 139 -2.72 15.76 4.42
C MET A 139 -2.58 17.06 3.61
N LYS A 140 -1.78 17.16 2.53
CA LYS A 140 -1.55 18.47 1.86
C LYS A 140 -2.30 18.69 0.54
N GLU A 141 -2.57 17.66 -0.27
CA GLU A 141 -3.22 17.88 -1.56
C GLU A 141 -4.50 17.06 -1.81
N MET A 142 -4.55 15.74 -1.55
CA MET A 142 -5.59 14.88 -2.17
C MET A 142 -6.05 13.60 -1.43
N GLY A 143 -5.47 13.20 -0.30
CA GLY A 143 -5.97 12.20 0.65
C GLY A 143 -6.36 10.82 0.07
N VAL A 144 -7.27 10.16 0.80
CA VAL A 144 -8.06 9.01 0.31
C VAL A 144 -8.71 9.26 -1.06
N PRO A 145 -9.21 10.48 -1.39
CA PRO A 145 -9.69 10.78 -2.74
C PRO A 145 -8.65 10.51 -3.85
N GLY A 146 -7.36 10.68 -3.59
CA GLY A 146 -6.28 10.40 -4.54
C GLY A 146 -6.17 8.91 -4.89
N VAL A 147 -6.19 8.05 -3.88
CA VAL A 147 -6.22 6.59 -4.11
C VAL A 147 -7.47 6.19 -4.88
N ARG A 148 -8.63 6.75 -4.54
CA ARG A 148 -9.88 6.50 -5.26
C ARG A 148 -9.79 6.93 -6.72
N ALA A 149 -9.22 8.09 -7.01
CA ALA A 149 -9.01 8.52 -8.40
C ALA A 149 -8.04 7.60 -9.15
N ALA A 150 -6.97 7.14 -8.49
CA ALA A 150 -6.04 6.17 -9.06
C ALA A 150 -6.74 4.83 -9.35
N MET A 151 -7.61 4.37 -8.45
CA MET A 151 -8.44 3.16 -8.65
C MET A 151 -9.29 3.27 -9.93
N GLU A 152 -9.92 4.43 -10.17
CA GLU A 152 -10.69 4.67 -11.41
C GLU A 152 -9.79 4.60 -12.67
N LEU A 153 -8.53 5.04 -12.62
CA LEU A 153 -7.62 4.91 -13.76
C LEU A 153 -7.35 3.44 -14.17
N TYR A 154 -7.47 2.51 -13.22
CA TYR A 154 -7.33 1.06 -13.44
C TYR A 154 -8.69 0.35 -13.58
N GLY A 155 -9.79 1.10 -13.67
CA GLY A 155 -11.14 0.56 -13.82
C GLY A 155 -11.75 -0.08 -12.57
N TYR A 156 -11.16 0.15 -11.40
CA TYR A 156 -11.81 -0.14 -10.13
C TYR A 156 -12.78 0.98 -9.76
N TYR A 157 -13.77 0.64 -8.93
CA TYR A 157 -14.63 1.65 -8.33
C TYR A 157 -13.93 2.35 -7.16
N GLY A 158 -13.43 3.56 -7.41
CA GLY A 158 -12.91 4.44 -6.37
C GLY A 158 -14.02 5.26 -5.72
N GLY A 159 -14.93 5.82 -6.52
CA GLY A 159 -16.10 6.57 -6.05
C GLY A 159 -15.77 7.81 -5.19
N ARG A 160 -16.80 8.36 -4.53
CA ARG A 160 -16.69 9.58 -3.71
C ARG A 160 -16.33 9.25 -2.26
N SER A 161 -15.49 10.07 -1.65
CA SER A 161 -15.23 10.01 -0.20
C SER A 161 -16.41 10.58 0.59
N ARG A 162 -16.62 10.09 1.82
CA ARG A 162 -17.59 10.68 2.76
C ARG A 162 -17.00 11.97 3.34
N ARG A 163 -17.87 12.96 3.62
CA ARG A 163 -17.49 14.17 4.37
C ARG A 163 -16.86 13.77 5.73
N PRO A 164 -15.85 14.51 6.23
CA PRO A 164 -15.40 15.84 5.80
C PRO A 164 -14.40 15.86 4.63
N LEU A 165 -13.98 14.71 4.10
CA LEU A 165 -13.08 14.68 2.95
C LEU A 165 -13.74 15.31 1.70
N PRO A 166 -12.96 15.97 0.82
CA PRO A 166 -13.49 16.54 -0.39
C PRO A 166 -14.04 15.44 -1.29
N ALA A 167 -15.15 15.74 -1.96
CA ALA A 167 -15.87 14.77 -2.76
C ALA A 167 -15.18 14.44 -4.09
N ALA A 168 -14.25 15.29 -4.52
CA ALA A 168 -13.43 15.14 -5.72
C ALA A 168 -12.03 15.71 -5.45
N LEU A 169 -11.08 15.37 -6.33
CA LEU A 169 -9.76 15.97 -6.33
C LEU A 169 -9.81 17.45 -6.70
N LYS A 170 -8.78 18.20 -6.29
CA LYS A 170 -8.54 19.53 -6.85
C LYS A 170 -8.29 19.43 -8.36
N PRO A 171 -8.60 20.47 -9.15
CA PRO A 171 -8.29 20.49 -10.59
C PRO A 171 -6.84 20.12 -10.87
N GLY A 172 -6.59 19.29 -11.89
CA GLY A 172 -5.25 18.78 -12.24
C GLY A 172 -4.76 17.59 -11.41
N GLY A 173 -5.50 17.21 -10.37
CA GLY A 173 -5.12 16.14 -9.46
C GLY A 173 -5.10 14.76 -10.09
N ALA A 174 -6.13 14.44 -10.89
CA ALA A 174 -6.21 13.18 -11.59
C ALA A 174 -5.15 13.06 -12.69
N GLU A 175 -4.86 14.17 -13.38
CA GLU A 175 -3.84 14.28 -14.41
C GLU A 175 -2.44 14.04 -13.83
N LYS A 176 -2.14 14.61 -12.66
CA LYS A 176 -0.88 14.38 -11.94
C LYS A 176 -0.69 12.91 -11.56
N ILE A 177 -1.75 12.27 -11.06
CA ILE A 177 -1.72 10.82 -10.72
C ILE A 177 -1.48 10.00 -11.99
N LYS A 178 -2.22 10.28 -13.07
CA LYS A 178 -2.06 9.62 -14.36
C LYS A 178 -0.62 9.75 -14.88
N GLN A 179 -0.09 10.97 -14.90
CA GLN A 179 1.27 11.26 -15.35
C GLN A 179 2.31 10.44 -14.57
N VAL A 180 2.25 10.46 -13.24
CA VAL A 180 3.23 9.73 -12.40
C VAL A 180 3.16 8.23 -12.63
N LEU A 181 1.96 7.66 -12.75
CA LEU A 181 1.80 6.23 -13.01
C LEU A 181 2.31 5.84 -14.41
N THR A 182 2.11 6.70 -15.41
CA THR A 182 2.64 6.50 -16.77
C THR A 182 4.16 6.57 -16.79
N GLU A 183 4.76 7.60 -16.18
CA GLU A 183 6.22 7.79 -16.10
C GLU A 183 6.91 6.65 -15.35
N ALA A 184 6.25 6.08 -14.33
CA ALA A 184 6.73 4.91 -13.60
C ALA A 184 6.52 3.58 -14.36
N GLY A 185 5.88 3.62 -15.53
CA GLY A 185 5.59 2.47 -16.37
C GLY A 185 4.53 1.53 -15.80
N PHE A 186 3.63 2.03 -14.94
CA PHE A 186 2.54 1.24 -14.38
C PHE A 186 1.21 1.47 -15.10
N LEU A 187 1.05 2.63 -15.74
CA LEU A 187 -0.13 2.93 -16.55
C LEU A 187 0.24 3.00 -18.03
N VAL A 188 -0.29 2.06 -18.81
CA VAL A 188 -0.12 2.05 -20.28
C VAL A 188 -1.31 2.79 -20.92
N PRO A 189 -1.08 3.69 -21.89
CA PRO A 189 -2.17 4.29 -22.67
C PRO A 189 -3.08 3.21 -23.28
N GLY A 190 -4.40 3.42 -23.26
CA GLY A 190 -5.36 2.50 -23.87
C GLY A 190 -5.88 1.37 -22.98
N VAL A 191 -5.30 1.11 -21.80
CA VAL A 191 -5.80 0.05 -20.87
C VAL A 191 -7.26 0.27 -20.49
N ARG A 192 -7.64 1.52 -20.20
CA ARG A 192 -9.03 1.88 -19.93
C ARG A 192 -9.93 1.66 -21.15
N ALA A 193 -9.48 2.08 -22.33
CA ALA A 193 -10.22 1.88 -23.58
C ALA A 193 -10.43 0.39 -23.86
N ALA A 194 -9.40 -0.44 -23.67
CA ALA A 194 -9.52 -1.90 -23.76
C ALA A 194 -10.49 -2.46 -22.71
N MET A 195 -10.40 -2.03 -21.44
CA MET A 195 -11.33 -2.47 -20.38
C MET A 195 -12.79 -2.07 -20.68
N GLU A 196 -13.03 -0.88 -21.23
CA GLU A 196 -14.34 -0.43 -21.69
C GLU A 196 -14.84 -1.26 -22.90
N LEU A 197 -13.97 -1.48 -23.90
CA LEU A 197 -14.28 -2.25 -25.11
C LEU A 197 -14.68 -3.70 -24.80
N TYR A 198 -14.02 -4.31 -23.80
CA TYR A 198 -14.30 -5.68 -23.35
C TYR A 198 -15.34 -5.75 -22.22
N GLY A 199 -16.04 -4.66 -21.89
CA GLY A 199 -17.17 -4.67 -20.95
C GLY A 199 -16.78 -4.86 -19.47
N TYR A 200 -15.55 -4.53 -19.10
CA TYR A 200 -15.03 -4.60 -17.73
C TYR A 200 -15.21 -3.30 -16.94
N TYR A 201 -15.64 -2.23 -17.60
CA TYR A 201 -15.87 -0.92 -16.99
C TYR A 201 -17.38 -0.68 -16.83
N GLY A 202 -17.87 -0.68 -15.59
CA GLY A 202 -19.30 -0.44 -15.29
C GLY A 202 -19.71 -0.94 -13.91
N GLY A 203 -20.32 -0.05 -13.12
CA GLY A 203 -20.69 -0.18 -11.69
C GLY A 203 -21.09 -1.55 -11.13
N ARG A 204 -20.85 -1.74 -9.82
CA ARG A 204 -21.30 -2.86 -8.96
C ARG A 204 -21.10 -4.30 -9.49
N SER A 205 -20.43 -4.49 -10.62
CA SER A 205 -20.17 -5.78 -11.22
C SER A 205 -19.10 -6.53 -10.42
N ARG A 206 -19.51 -7.58 -9.70
CA ARG A 206 -18.63 -8.55 -8.99
C ARG A 206 -17.87 -9.48 -9.94
N ARG A 207 -17.49 -9.02 -11.14
CA ARG A 207 -16.70 -9.85 -12.06
C ARG A 207 -15.23 -9.81 -11.65
N PRO A 208 -14.54 -10.97 -11.62
CA PRO A 208 -13.13 -11.02 -11.25
C PRO A 208 -12.29 -10.16 -12.20
N LEU A 209 -11.23 -9.58 -11.64
CA LEU A 209 -10.17 -8.88 -12.35
C LEU A 209 -9.75 -9.64 -13.62
N PRO A 210 -9.59 -8.98 -14.79
CA PRO A 210 -9.13 -9.66 -15.98
C PRO A 210 -7.75 -10.31 -15.74
N ALA A 211 -7.51 -11.46 -16.35
CA ALA A 211 -6.24 -12.20 -16.28
C ALA A 211 -5.00 -11.35 -16.66
N ALA A 212 -5.24 -10.24 -17.36
CA ALA A 212 -4.34 -9.15 -17.71
C ALA A 212 -3.69 -8.39 -16.53
N LEU A 213 -4.20 -8.51 -15.30
CA LEU A 213 -3.63 -7.87 -14.11
C LEU A 213 -2.85 -8.83 -13.18
N LYS A 214 -2.63 -10.08 -13.62
CA LYS A 214 -1.71 -11.05 -12.99
C LYS A 214 -0.27 -10.86 -13.51
N PRO A 215 0.77 -11.39 -12.85
CA PRO A 215 2.13 -11.41 -13.40
C PRO A 215 2.14 -12.01 -14.83
N GLY A 216 2.81 -11.34 -15.78
CA GLY A 216 2.75 -11.67 -17.23
C GLY A 216 1.54 -11.08 -17.99
N GLY A 217 0.60 -10.46 -17.29
CA GLY A 217 -0.56 -9.80 -17.88
C GLY A 217 -0.21 -8.53 -18.68
N ALA A 218 0.90 -7.86 -18.36
CA ALA A 218 1.39 -6.69 -19.09
C ALA A 218 1.75 -7.01 -20.55
N GLU A 219 2.33 -8.18 -20.83
CA GLU A 219 2.62 -8.63 -22.21
C GLU A 219 1.33 -8.96 -22.98
N LYS A 220 0.35 -9.58 -22.32
CA LYS A 220 -0.98 -9.79 -22.89
C LYS A 220 -1.72 -8.48 -23.15
N ILE A 221 -1.64 -7.50 -22.25
CA ILE A 221 -2.21 -6.15 -22.48
C ILE A 221 -1.51 -5.50 -23.66
N LYS A 222 -0.18 -5.56 -23.71
CA LYS A 222 0.59 -4.96 -24.81
C LYS A 222 0.22 -5.60 -26.15
N GLN A 223 0.11 -6.93 -26.19
CA GLN A 223 -0.38 -7.67 -27.35
C GLN A 223 -1.81 -7.25 -27.74
N VAL A 224 -2.74 -7.20 -26.79
CA VAL A 224 -4.14 -6.82 -27.03
C VAL A 224 -4.26 -5.37 -27.50
N LEU A 225 -3.45 -4.45 -26.96
CA LEU A 225 -3.43 -3.06 -27.38
C LEU A 225 -2.83 -2.89 -28.77
N THR A 226 -1.81 -3.69 -29.14
CA THR A 226 -1.28 -3.75 -30.49
C THR A 226 -2.27 -4.36 -31.48
N GLU A 227 -2.94 -5.45 -31.11
CA GLU A 227 -4.01 -6.07 -31.93
C GLU A 227 -5.20 -5.11 -32.14
N ALA A 228 -5.50 -4.27 -31.15
CA ALA A 228 -6.56 -3.26 -31.24
C ALA A 228 -6.10 -1.91 -31.83
N GLY A 229 -4.84 -1.78 -32.27
CA GLY A 229 -4.31 -0.58 -32.92
C GLY A 229 -4.08 0.63 -32.02
N PHE A 230 -3.99 0.43 -30.71
CA PHE A 230 -3.69 1.48 -29.73
C PHE A 230 -2.18 1.66 -29.47
N LEU A 231 -1.35 0.69 -29.87
CA LEU A 231 0.11 0.68 -29.78
C LEU A 231 0.71 0.15 -31.08
#